data_AF-A0A3G2L1R5-F1
#
_entry.id   AF-A0A3G2L1R5-F1
#
_cell.length_a   1.000
_cell.length_b   1.000
_cell.length_c   1.000
_cell.angle_alpha   90.00
_cell.angle_beta   90.00
_cell.angle_gamma   90.00
#
_symmetry.space_group_name_H-M   'P 1'
#
loop_
_entity.id
_entity.type
_entity.pdbx_description
1 polymer ?
#
loop_
_entity_poly.entity_id
_entity_poly.type
_entity_poly.pdbx_seq_one_letter_code
_entity_poly.pdbx_strand_id
1 'polypeptide(L)'
;MKETFFNYIQNLQDTITSKLEEVDGVGKFHEDQWIREEGGGGRTRVIEDGEVFEKGGVNISKVHGKLPDSMQKYFGVKDADFFACGLSLVLHPKNPMVPTVHANWRYFEMYDQNGDIVDQWFGGGQDLTPYYLFEEDARHFHEVCKQVCDAHQPEFYSTYKKKCDEYFWNAHRNEARGVGGLFFDYCKAQEDFTMEDWYNFVTGVGNSFLNSYIPIVIKRKDLHYTKEQRDWQEIRRGRYVEFNLVHDKGTLFGLRTNGRIESILMSLPPHVQWRYDHHPTKDSEEEKLLQVLQNPQEWA
;
A
#
# COMPACT_ATOMS: atom_id res chain seq x y z
N MET A 1 -11.67 -8.54 -18.21
CA MET A 1 -10.93 -7.63 -17.32
C MET A 1 -9.62 -8.24 -16.82
N LYS A 2 -9.61 -9.52 -16.36
CA LYS A 2 -8.43 -10.21 -15.82
C LYS A 2 -7.09 -10.00 -16.56
N GLU A 3 -7.05 -10.23 -17.88
CA GLU A 3 -5.80 -10.11 -18.65
C GLU A 3 -5.40 -8.66 -18.89
N THR A 4 -6.39 -7.78 -19.13
CA THR A 4 -6.19 -6.34 -19.29
C THR A 4 -5.51 -5.74 -18.06
N PHE A 5 -6.03 -6.01 -16.87
CA PHE A 5 -5.47 -5.47 -15.63
C PHE A 5 -4.13 -6.12 -15.28
N PHE A 6 -3.96 -7.43 -15.51
CA PHE A 6 -2.67 -8.07 -15.27
C PHE A 6 -1.54 -7.50 -16.15
N ASN A 7 -1.81 -7.29 -17.44
CA ASN A 7 -0.85 -6.67 -18.35
C ASN A 7 -0.49 -5.24 -17.91
N TYR A 8 -1.48 -4.48 -17.46
CA TYR A 8 -1.26 -3.16 -16.89
C TYR A 8 -0.30 -3.19 -15.69
N ILE A 9 -0.56 -4.03 -14.69
CA ILE A 9 0.27 -4.05 -13.46
C ILE A 9 1.70 -4.56 -13.71
N GLN A 10 1.93 -5.41 -14.72
CA GLN A 10 3.28 -5.81 -15.13
C GLN A 10 4.08 -4.59 -15.59
N ASN A 11 3.49 -3.79 -16.49
CA ASN A 11 4.11 -2.56 -16.99
C ASN A 11 4.27 -1.51 -15.87
N LEU A 12 3.29 -1.41 -14.98
CA LEU A 12 3.34 -0.50 -13.83
C LEU A 12 4.49 -0.87 -12.89
N GLN A 13 4.66 -2.17 -12.56
CA GLN A 13 5.77 -2.64 -11.75
C GLN A 13 7.12 -2.29 -12.39
N ASP A 14 7.27 -2.53 -13.70
CA ASP A 14 8.49 -2.19 -14.44
C ASP A 14 8.79 -0.68 -14.38
N THR A 15 7.77 0.15 -14.59
CA THR A 15 7.87 1.62 -14.54
C THR A 15 8.26 2.10 -13.14
N ILE A 16 7.59 1.60 -12.10
CA ILE A 16 7.86 1.98 -10.70
C ILE A 16 9.27 1.57 -10.30
N THR A 17 9.65 0.30 -10.51
CA THR A 17 10.97 -0.17 -10.07
C THR A 17 12.09 0.54 -10.81
N SER A 18 11.95 0.77 -12.12
CA SER A 18 12.94 1.53 -12.89
C SER A 18 13.14 2.95 -12.35
N LYS A 19 12.04 3.67 -12.05
CA LYS A 19 12.14 5.03 -11.50
C LYS A 19 12.73 5.05 -10.10
N LEU A 20 12.39 4.07 -9.26
CA LEU A 20 12.95 3.96 -7.91
C LEU A 20 14.46 3.70 -7.94
N GLU A 21 14.95 2.82 -8.82
CA GLU A 21 16.39 2.61 -8.99
C GLU A 21 17.12 3.86 -9.51
N GLU A 22 16.49 4.63 -10.40
CA GLU A 22 17.05 5.90 -10.89
C GLU A 22 17.22 6.89 -9.74
N VAL A 23 16.21 7.01 -8.88
CA VAL A 23 16.21 7.93 -7.73
C VAL A 23 17.17 7.45 -6.63
N ASP A 24 17.28 6.14 -6.42
CA ASP A 24 18.24 5.57 -5.47
C ASP A 24 19.69 5.76 -5.92
N GLY A 25 19.96 5.50 -7.20
CA GLY A 25 21.27 5.65 -7.82
C GLY A 25 22.26 4.52 -7.54
N VAL A 26 22.03 3.68 -6.51
CA VAL A 26 22.91 2.58 -6.12
C VAL A 26 22.17 1.25 -6.04
N GLY A 27 21.11 1.20 -5.23
CA GLY A 27 20.32 0.00 -4.99
C GLY A 27 19.58 -0.46 -6.25
N LYS A 28 19.45 -1.79 -6.39
CA LYS A 28 18.80 -2.46 -7.52
C LYS A 28 17.76 -3.44 -7.02
N PHE A 29 16.67 -3.58 -7.76
CA PHE A 29 15.66 -4.59 -7.45
C PHE A 29 16.18 -5.97 -7.84
N HIS A 30 16.23 -6.87 -6.86
CA HIS A 30 16.34 -8.30 -7.10
C HIS A 30 14.96 -8.86 -7.45
N GLU A 31 14.86 -9.49 -8.62
CA GLU A 31 13.63 -10.13 -9.08
C GLU A 31 13.61 -11.62 -8.70
N ASP A 32 12.46 -12.05 -8.19
CA ASP A 32 12.15 -13.42 -7.85
C ASP A 32 10.80 -13.81 -8.43
N GLN A 33 10.84 -14.67 -9.46
CA GLN A 33 9.65 -15.23 -10.09
C GLN A 33 9.28 -16.54 -9.42
N TRP A 34 8.00 -16.68 -9.08
CA TRP A 34 7.51 -17.85 -8.37
C TRP A 34 6.18 -18.33 -8.93
N ILE A 35 5.94 -19.63 -8.76
CA ILE A 35 4.72 -20.32 -9.20
C ILE A 35 4.02 -20.85 -7.95
N ARG A 36 2.69 -20.80 -7.94
CA ARG A 36 1.86 -21.38 -6.89
C ARG A 36 1.36 -22.75 -7.33
N GLU A 37 1.58 -23.78 -6.52
CA GLU A 37 1.13 -25.16 -6.83
C GLU A 37 -0.38 -25.24 -7.12
N GLU A 38 -1.18 -24.44 -6.41
CA GLU A 38 -2.64 -24.40 -6.52
C GLU A 38 -3.15 -23.58 -7.72
N GLY A 39 -2.25 -22.89 -8.45
CA GLY A 39 -2.57 -22.10 -9.63
C GLY A 39 -2.06 -20.66 -9.58
N GLY A 40 -1.39 -20.26 -10.66
CA GLY A 40 -0.84 -18.93 -10.85
C GLY A 40 0.57 -18.76 -10.28
N GLY A 41 0.89 -17.56 -9.80
CA GLY A 41 2.21 -17.20 -9.31
C GLY A 41 2.38 -15.69 -9.13
N GLY A 42 3.62 -15.22 -9.21
CA GLY A 42 3.92 -13.80 -9.11
C GLY A 42 5.37 -13.46 -9.43
N ARG A 43 5.64 -12.15 -9.42
CA ARG A 43 6.96 -11.56 -9.60
C ARG A 43 7.20 -10.60 -8.46
N THR A 44 8.04 -11.04 -7.54
CA THR A 44 8.47 -10.27 -6.37
C THR A 44 9.73 -9.49 -6.76
N ARG A 45 9.75 -8.18 -6.50
CA ARG A 45 10.94 -7.36 -6.68
C ARG A 45 11.26 -6.67 -5.37
N VAL A 46 12.45 -6.90 -4.86
CA VAL A 46 12.92 -6.35 -3.57
C VAL A 46 14.18 -5.54 -3.79
N ILE A 47 14.24 -4.35 -3.20
CA ILE A 47 15.45 -3.52 -3.09
C ILE A 47 15.83 -3.45 -1.61
N GLU A 48 17.10 -3.71 -1.30
CA GLU A 48 17.65 -3.67 0.05
C GLU A 48 19.01 -2.95 0.00
N ASP A 49 19.37 -2.30 1.11
CA ASP A 49 20.64 -1.61 1.28
C ASP A 49 20.95 -0.55 0.19
N GLY A 50 19.90 0.07 -0.36
CA GLY A 50 20.02 1.21 -1.26
C GLY A 50 20.44 2.49 -0.54
N GLU A 51 20.84 3.51 -1.31
CA GLU A 51 21.20 4.80 -0.70
C GLU A 51 19.98 5.60 -0.25
N VAL A 52 18.86 5.45 -0.95
CA VAL A 52 17.61 6.14 -0.62
C VAL A 52 16.64 5.16 0.03
N PHE A 53 16.46 3.99 -0.56
CA PHE A 53 15.55 2.95 -0.07
C PHE A 53 16.34 1.89 0.68
N GLU A 54 16.23 1.92 2.01
CA GLU A 54 16.89 0.95 2.88
C GLU A 54 16.30 -0.45 2.71
N LYS A 55 14.98 -0.52 2.54
CA LYS A 55 14.25 -1.72 2.15
C LYS A 55 13.00 -1.33 1.39
N GLY A 56 12.66 -2.06 0.35
CA GLY A 56 11.40 -1.88 -0.34
C GLY A 56 11.07 -3.08 -1.20
N GLY A 57 9.80 -3.21 -1.55
CA GLY A 57 9.41 -4.15 -2.57
C GLY A 57 8.20 -3.69 -3.34
N VAL A 58 8.14 -4.14 -4.58
CA VAL A 58 7.06 -3.87 -5.53
C VAL A 58 6.71 -5.24 -6.10
N ASN A 59 5.62 -5.83 -5.62
CA ASN A 59 5.27 -7.21 -5.90
C ASN A 59 4.02 -7.25 -6.76
N ILE A 60 4.01 -8.12 -7.77
CA ILE A 60 2.78 -8.49 -8.48
C ILE A 60 2.47 -9.96 -8.25
N SER A 61 1.18 -10.29 -8.23
CA SER A 61 0.69 -11.66 -8.23
C SER A 61 -0.48 -11.83 -9.20
N LYS A 62 -0.62 -13.04 -9.71
CA LYS A 62 -1.77 -13.53 -10.50
C LYS A 62 -2.03 -14.95 -10.05
N VAL A 63 -3.03 -15.13 -9.19
CA VAL A 63 -3.38 -16.41 -8.60
C VAL A 63 -4.80 -16.80 -8.99
N HIS A 64 -5.04 -18.09 -9.10
CA HIS A 64 -6.36 -18.64 -9.39
C HIS A 64 -6.48 -20.03 -8.77
N GLY A 65 -7.69 -20.58 -8.76
CA GLY A 65 -7.98 -21.93 -8.29
C GLY A 65 -9.30 -22.00 -7.54
N LYS A 66 -9.49 -23.06 -6.75
CA LYS A 66 -10.68 -23.22 -5.92
C LYS A 66 -10.67 -22.21 -4.78
N LEU A 67 -11.79 -21.54 -4.56
CA LEU A 67 -11.94 -20.59 -3.45
C LEU A 67 -11.83 -21.34 -2.11
N PRO A 68 -10.98 -20.89 -1.15
CA PRO A 68 -10.85 -21.58 0.13
C PRO A 68 -12.17 -21.69 0.88
N ASP A 69 -12.41 -22.79 1.61
CA ASP A 69 -13.66 -23.05 2.33
C ASP A 69 -14.04 -21.94 3.32
N SER A 70 -13.04 -21.29 3.94
CA SER A 70 -13.25 -20.13 4.81
C SER A 70 -13.85 -18.95 4.05
N MET A 71 -13.38 -18.70 2.83
CA MET A 71 -13.88 -17.64 1.95
C MET A 71 -15.22 -18.01 1.32
N GLN A 72 -15.45 -19.28 0.97
CA GLN A 72 -16.75 -19.77 0.53
C GLN A 72 -17.83 -19.50 1.60
N LYS A 73 -17.54 -19.83 2.87
CA LYS A 73 -18.43 -19.51 4.00
C LYS A 73 -18.66 -18.02 4.17
N TYR A 74 -17.60 -17.21 4.03
CA TYR A 74 -17.67 -15.76 4.16
C TYR A 74 -18.56 -15.11 3.08
N PHE A 75 -18.45 -15.57 1.84
CA PHE A 75 -19.27 -15.07 0.72
C PHE A 75 -20.61 -15.77 0.56
N GLY A 76 -20.89 -16.82 1.34
CA GLY A 76 -22.12 -17.60 1.23
C GLY A 76 -22.23 -18.41 -0.07
N VAL A 77 -21.10 -18.76 -0.69
CA VAL A 77 -21.02 -19.56 -1.92
C VAL A 77 -20.57 -20.99 -1.62
N LYS A 78 -20.79 -21.91 -2.56
CA LYS A 78 -20.30 -23.30 -2.49
C LYS A 78 -19.63 -23.67 -3.80
N ASP A 79 -18.49 -24.35 -3.71
CA ASP A 79 -17.74 -24.88 -4.85
C ASP A 79 -17.49 -23.83 -5.95
N ALA A 80 -17.04 -22.64 -5.51
CA ALA A 80 -16.68 -21.53 -6.39
C ALA A 80 -15.17 -21.53 -6.69
N ASP A 81 -14.83 -21.13 -7.91
CA ASP A 81 -13.45 -20.82 -8.30
C ASP A 81 -13.20 -19.31 -8.20
N PHE A 82 -11.93 -18.92 -8.13
CA PHE A 82 -11.55 -17.52 -8.09
C PHE A 82 -10.34 -17.20 -8.96
N PHE A 83 -10.24 -15.92 -9.29
CA PHE A 83 -9.08 -15.29 -9.87
C PHE A 83 -8.76 -14.02 -9.07
N ALA A 84 -7.49 -13.80 -8.76
CA ALA A 84 -7.03 -12.55 -8.16
C ALA A 84 -5.69 -12.14 -8.77
N CYS A 85 -5.56 -10.87 -9.13
CA CYS A 85 -4.26 -10.28 -9.44
C CYS A 85 -4.12 -8.89 -8.84
N GLY A 86 -2.89 -8.46 -8.62
CA GLY A 86 -2.65 -7.12 -8.10
C GLY A 86 -1.18 -6.79 -7.94
N LEU A 87 -0.91 -5.50 -7.77
CA LEU A 87 0.38 -4.95 -7.40
C LEU A 87 0.28 -4.45 -5.96
N SER A 88 1.27 -4.80 -5.14
CA SER A 88 1.42 -4.28 -3.78
C SER A 88 2.86 -3.81 -3.58
N LEU A 89 3.04 -2.63 -2.98
CA LEU A 89 4.36 -2.11 -2.67
C LEU A 89 4.43 -1.50 -1.28
N VAL A 90 5.61 -1.57 -0.70
CA VAL A 90 6.00 -0.82 0.50
C VAL A 90 7.43 -0.36 0.31
N LEU A 91 7.70 0.91 0.62
CA LEU A 91 9.05 1.47 0.57
C LEU A 91 9.41 2.06 1.93
N HIS A 92 10.56 1.65 2.46
CA HIS A 92 11.16 2.16 3.69
C HIS A 92 12.44 2.92 3.36
N PRO A 93 12.39 4.25 3.29
CA PRO A 93 13.57 5.07 3.03
C PRO A 93 14.55 5.03 4.20
N LYS A 94 15.84 5.14 3.89
CA LYS A 94 16.94 5.23 4.87
C LYS A 94 16.87 6.52 5.69
N ASN A 95 16.60 7.65 5.03
CA ASN A 95 16.55 8.96 5.67
C ASN A 95 15.19 9.18 6.40
N PRO A 96 15.18 9.51 7.71
CA PRO A 96 13.96 9.82 8.47
C PRO A 96 13.10 10.94 7.89
N MET A 97 13.66 11.81 7.06
CA MET A 97 12.91 12.91 6.43
C MET A 97 12.08 12.46 5.23
N VAL A 98 12.32 11.26 4.70
CA VAL A 98 11.53 10.68 3.61
C VAL A 98 10.48 9.74 4.23
N PRO A 99 9.18 9.94 3.96
CA PRO A 99 8.13 9.08 4.50
C PRO A 99 8.18 7.67 3.93
N THR A 100 7.77 6.68 4.72
CA THR A 100 7.38 5.39 4.15
C THR A 100 6.12 5.55 3.32
N VAL A 101 6.01 4.79 2.23
CA VAL A 101 4.79 4.76 1.41
C VAL A 101 4.36 3.32 1.18
N HIS A 102 3.05 3.12 1.13
CA HIS A 102 2.41 1.87 0.75
C HIS A 102 1.43 2.14 -0.39
N ALA A 103 1.32 1.20 -1.33
CA ALA A 103 0.26 1.19 -2.31
C ALA A 103 -0.16 -0.24 -2.67
N ASN A 104 -1.43 -0.40 -3.03
CA ASN A 104 -1.99 -1.65 -3.50
C ASN A 104 -3.05 -1.37 -4.56
N TRP A 105 -3.03 -2.12 -5.67
CA TRP A 105 -4.12 -2.12 -6.65
C TRP A 105 -4.38 -3.54 -7.10
N ARG A 106 -5.62 -4.00 -6.92
CA ARG A 106 -5.98 -5.40 -7.10
C ARG A 106 -7.33 -5.55 -7.77
N TYR A 107 -7.50 -6.71 -8.40
CA TYR A 107 -8.70 -7.13 -9.08
C TYR A 107 -9.04 -8.58 -8.71
N PHE A 108 -10.32 -8.86 -8.52
CA PHE A 108 -10.83 -10.16 -8.11
C PHE A 108 -12.03 -10.56 -8.98
N GLU A 109 -12.09 -11.83 -9.40
CA GLU A 109 -13.24 -12.47 -10.03
C GLU A 109 -13.58 -13.76 -9.26
N MET A 110 -14.87 -14.04 -9.09
CA MET A 110 -15.40 -15.30 -8.58
C MET A 110 -16.25 -15.97 -9.66
N TYR A 111 -16.12 -17.28 -9.80
CA TYR A 111 -16.81 -18.06 -10.83
C TYR A 111 -17.67 -19.17 -10.23
N ASP A 112 -18.77 -19.48 -10.92
CA ASP A 112 -19.55 -20.68 -10.65
C ASP A 112 -18.93 -21.92 -11.33
N GLN A 113 -19.58 -23.07 -11.20
CA GLN A 113 -19.11 -24.32 -11.79
C GLN A 113 -19.19 -24.37 -13.33
N ASN A 114 -19.96 -23.47 -13.95
CA ASN A 114 -20.03 -23.34 -15.41
C ASN A 114 -18.90 -22.45 -15.95
N GLY A 115 -18.17 -21.76 -15.07
CA GLY A 115 -17.13 -20.80 -15.41
C GLY A 115 -17.66 -19.38 -15.63
N ASP A 116 -18.92 -19.11 -15.28
CA ASP A 116 -19.52 -17.79 -15.39
C ASP A 116 -19.13 -16.93 -14.18
N ILE A 117 -18.89 -15.63 -14.41
CA ILE A 117 -18.54 -14.69 -13.34
C ILE A 117 -19.76 -14.44 -12.46
N VAL A 118 -19.67 -14.82 -11.19
CA VAL A 118 -20.69 -14.57 -10.16
C VAL A 118 -20.48 -13.22 -9.49
N ASP A 119 -19.23 -12.81 -9.32
CA ASP A 119 -18.88 -11.55 -8.69
C ASP A 119 -17.51 -11.07 -9.16
N GLN A 120 -17.30 -9.76 -9.21
CA GLN A 120 -16.02 -9.17 -9.57
C GLN A 120 -15.90 -7.76 -8.98
N TRP A 121 -14.70 -7.39 -8.54
CA TRP A 121 -14.45 -6.05 -8.03
C TRP A 121 -12.98 -5.65 -8.11
N PHE A 122 -12.76 -4.34 -8.07
CA PHE A 122 -11.46 -3.77 -7.77
C PHE A 122 -11.34 -3.39 -6.28
N GLY A 123 -10.10 -3.29 -5.83
CA GLY A 123 -9.73 -2.70 -4.56
C GLY A 123 -8.33 -2.11 -4.65
N GLY A 124 -7.96 -1.28 -3.69
CA GLY A 124 -6.66 -0.66 -3.67
C GLY A 124 -6.58 0.62 -2.86
N GLY A 125 -5.53 1.37 -3.11
CA GLY A 125 -5.19 2.58 -2.38
C GLY A 125 -3.71 2.88 -2.39
N GLN A 126 -3.37 4.04 -1.85
CA GLN A 126 -2.01 4.46 -1.58
C GLN A 126 -2.02 5.37 -0.36
N ASP A 127 -1.05 5.21 0.53
CA ASP A 127 -0.99 5.96 1.78
C ASP A 127 0.44 6.28 2.20
N LEU A 128 0.59 7.40 2.92
CA LEU A 128 1.86 7.99 3.27
C LEU A 128 2.09 7.96 4.79
N THR A 129 3.25 7.46 5.21
CA THR A 129 3.65 7.29 6.61
C THR A 129 4.92 8.08 6.92
N PRO A 130 4.81 9.38 7.25
CA PRO A 130 5.96 10.20 7.63
C PRO A 130 6.47 9.87 9.04
N TYR A 131 7.76 10.17 9.25
CA TYR A 131 8.42 10.14 10.57
C TYR A 131 8.57 11.55 11.15
N TYR A 132 8.74 12.53 10.27
CA TYR A 132 8.67 13.96 10.55
C TYR A 132 7.63 14.58 9.63
N LEU A 133 6.79 15.45 10.17
CA LEU A 133 5.70 16.06 9.40
C LEU A 133 6.23 17.23 8.57
N PHE A 134 6.05 17.13 7.26
CA PHE A 134 6.13 18.25 6.33
C PHE A 134 4.74 18.44 5.72
N GLU A 135 4.02 19.47 6.15
CA GLU A 135 2.63 19.69 5.71
C GLU A 135 2.53 19.78 4.19
N GLU A 136 3.51 20.40 3.53
CA GLU A 136 3.49 20.54 2.08
C GLU A 136 3.66 19.20 1.34
N ASP A 137 4.31 18.21 1.96
CA ASP A 137 4.43 16.87 1.37
C ASP A 137 3.13 16.09 1.52
N ALA A 138 2.45 16.23 2.67
CA ALA A 138 1.13 15.66 2.88
C ALA A 138 0.10 16.27 1.91
N ARG A 139 0.11 17.61 1.74
CA ARG A 139 -0.73 18.30 0.76
C ARG A 139 -0.45 17.83 -0.66
N HIS A 140 0.82 17.80 -1.10
CA HIS A 140 1.20 17.32 -2.43
C HIS A 140 0.68 15.90 -2.70
N PHE A 141 0.90 14.98 -1.77
CA PHE A 141 0.45 13.59 -1.92
C PHE A 141 -1.08 13.50 -2.07
N HIS A 142 -1.81 14.24 -1.23
CA HIS A 142 -3.27 14.24 -1.21
C HIS A 142 -3.88 15.00 -2.40
N GLU A 143 -3.28 16.09 -2.86
CA GLU A 143 -3.71 16.83 -4.06
C GLU A 143 -3.59 15.95 -5.32
N VAL A 144 -2.50 15.19 -5.46
CA VAL A 144 -2.35 14.24 -6.58
C VAL A 144 -3.43 13.15 -6.50
N CYS A 145 -3.71 12.62 -5.30
CA CYS A 145 -4.81 11.66 -5.10
C CYS A 145 -6.16 12.27 -5.50
N LYS A 146 -6.43 13.49 -5.04
CA LYS A 146 -7.68 14.21 -5.29
C LYS A 146 -7.90 14.49 -6.77
N GLN A 147 -6.87 14.92 -7.50
CA GLN A 147 -6.95 15.16 -8.95
C GLN A 147 -7.42 13.92 -9.73
N VAL A 148 -6.92 12.73 -9.36
CA VAL A 148 -7.37 11.47 -9.98
C VAL A 148 -8.81 11.17 -9.62
N CYS A 149 -9.19 11.33 -8.36
CA CYS A 149 -10.56 11.13 -7.90
C CYS A 149 -11.54 12.06 -8.62
N ASP A 150 -11.26 13.37 -8.64
CA ASP A 150 -12.10 14.41 -9.26
C ASP A 150 -12.30 14.18 -10.78
N ALA A 151 -11.34 13.55 -11.45
CA ALA A 151 -11.46 13.20 -12.87
C ALA A 151 -12.45 12.05 -13.15
N HIS A 152 -12.88 11.31 -12.12
CA HIS A 152 -13.80 10.18 -12.25
C HIS A 152 -15.13 10.47 -11.54
N GLN A 153 -15.09 10.79 -10.24
CA GLN A 153 -16.27 11.15 -9.45
C GLN A 153 -15.88 12.15 -8.34
N PRO A 154 -16.58 13.29 -8.20
CA PRO A 154 -16.23 14.34 -7.23
C PRO A 154 -16.15 13.86 -5.77
N GLU A 155 -16.95 12.87 -5.38
CA GLU A 155 -17.04 12.36 -4.01
C GLU A 155 -15.95 11.33 -3.65
N PHE A 156 -15.22 10.79 -4.65
CA PHE A 156 -14.28 9.70 -4.45
C PHE A 156 -13.17 10.07 -3.47
N TYR A 157 -12.59 11.27 -3.57
CA TYR A 157 -11.51 11.68 -2.66
C TYR A 157 -12.01 11.68 -1.21
N SER A 158 -13.10 12.40 -0.92
CA SER A 158 -13.68 12.49 0.42
C SER A 158 -14.03 11.11 1.00
N THR A 159 -14.58 10.23 0.17
CA THR A 159 -14.99 8.88 0.57
C THR A 159 -13.78 7.98 0.87
N TYR A 160 -12.81 7.94 -0.05
CA TYR A 160 -11.69 7.02 0.04
C TYR A 160 -10.58 7.52 0.96
N LYS A 161 -10.46 8.83 1.17
CA LYS A 161 -9.62 9.41 2.22
C LYS A 161 -10.14 9.04 3.59
N LYS A 162 -11.43 9.23 3.85
CA LYS A 162 -12.04 8.83 5.13
C LYS A 162 -11.88 7.34 5.40
N LYS A 163 -12.11 6.48 4.38
CA LYS A 163 -11.87 5.04 4.51
C LYS A 163 -10.41 4.71 4.79
N CYS A 164 -9.46 5.49 4.25
CA CYS A 164 -8.03 5.32 4.52
C CYS A 164 -7.71 5.61 5.99
N ASP A 165 -8.21 6.73 6.52
CA ASP A 165 -8.04 7.13 7.93
C ASP A 165 -8.62 6.08 8.89
N GLU A 166 -9.78 5.51 8.56
CA GLU A 166 -10.44 4.47 9.36
C GLU A 166 -9.73 3.11 9.26
N TYR A 167 -9.23 2.73 8.07
CA TYR A 167 -8.59 1.44 7.86
C TYR A 167 -7.20 1.37 8.52
N PHE A 168 -6.38 2.40 8.33
CA PHE A 168 -5.00 2.45 8.82
C PHE A 168 -4.89 3.00 10.24
N TRP A 169 -5.71 2.47 11.15
CA TRP A 169 -5.81 2.91 12.54
C TRP A 169 -5.21 1.88 13.52
N ASN A 170 -4.20 2.28 14.31
CA ASN A 170 -3.67 1.47 15.39
C ASN A 170 -4.57 1.60 16.63
N ALA A 171 -5.63 0.78 16.69
CA ALA A 171 -6.65 0.89 17.74
C ALA A 171 -6.11 0.82 19.18
N HIS A 172 -5.06 0.04 19.43
CA HIS A 172 -4.45 -0.10 20.76
C HIS A 172 -3.49 1.06 21.12
N ARG A 173 -3.15 1.94 20.16
CA ARG A 173 -2.38 3.17 20.35
C ARG A 173 -3.23 4.43 20.22
N ASN A 174 -4.45 4.29 19.69
CA ASN A 174 -5.35 5.40 19.37
C ASN A 174 -4.69 6.45 18.45
N GLU A 175 -4.00 5.98 17.40
CA GLU A 175 -3.35 6.81 16.39
C GLU A 175 -3.46 6.17 15.00
N ALA A 176 -3.49 7.00 13.96
CA ALA A 176 -3.32 6.56 12.57
C ALA A 176 -1.89 6.07 12.32
N ARG A 177 -1.72 5.15 11.37
CA ARG A 177 -0.40 4.66 10.93
C ARG A 177 0.43 5.78 10.30
N GLY A 178 -0.23 6.66 9.54
CA GLY A 178 0.36 7.75 8.77
C GLY A 178 -0.65 8.86 8.51
N VAL A 179 -0.37 9.72 7.53
CA VAL A 179 -1.23 10.86 7.15
C VAL A 179 -2.32 10.48 6.13
N GLY A 180 -2.58 9.19 5.98
CA GLY A 180 -3.62 8.66 5.10
C GLY A 180 -3.28 8.75 3.61
N GLY A 181 -4.32 8.82 2.79
CA GLY A 181 -4.25 8.76 1.34
C GLY A 181 -5.59 8.27 0.79
N LEU A 182 -5.59 7.23 -0.04
CA LEU A 182 -6.81 6.58 -0.53
C LEU A 182 -6.88 5.14 -0.05
N PHE A 183 -8.08 4.69 0.33
CA PHE A 183 -8.40 3.29 0.50
C PHE A 183 -9.78 2.98 -0.07
N PHE A 184 -9.84 1.99 -0.96
CA PHE A 184 -11.06 1.51 -1.59
C PHE A 184 -11.05 -0.01 -1.70
N ASP A 185 -12.23 -0.61 -1.57
CA ASP A 185 -12.43 -2.05 -1.69
C ASP A 185 -13.86 -2.29 -2.15
N TYR A 186 -14.13 -3.49 -2.69
CA TYR A 186 -15.44 -3.85 -3.24
C TYR A 186 -15.97 -2.85 -4.27
N CYS A 187 -15.10 -2.33 -5.13
CA CYS A 187 -15.47 -1.46 -6.25
C CYS A 187 -16.08 -2.31 -7.37
N LYS A 188 -17.40 -2.50 -7.30
CA LYS A 188 -18.22 -3.33 -8.19
C LYS A 188 -18.97 -2.48 -9.20
N ALA A 189 -19.26 -3.04 -10.38
CA ALA A 189 -20.14 -2.38 -11.33
C ALA A 189 -21.50 -2.02 -10.71
N GLN A 190 -21.95 -0.81 -11.03
CA GLN A 190 -23.24 -0.25 -10.68
C GLN A 190 -23.96 0.14 -11.98
N GLU A 191 -25.23 0.53 -11.89
CA GLU A 191 -26.05 0.89 -13.06
C GLU A 191 -25.43 2.04 -13.88
N ASP A 192 -24.77 2.98 -13.20
CA ASP A 192 -24.16 4.19 -13.74
C ASP A 192 -22.62 4.20 -13.70
N PHE A 193 -21.99 3.10 -13.27
CA PHE A 193 -20.53 2.99 -13.16
C PHE A 193 -20.06 1.58 -13.49
N THR A 194 -19.48 1.40 -14.67
CA THR A 194 -19.14 0.08 -15.20
C THR A 194 -17.83 -0.46 -14.60
N MET A 195 -17.53 -1.74 -14.85
CA MET A 195 -16.21 -2.28 -14.51
C MET A 195 -15.07 -1.62 -15.30
N GLU A 196 -15.35 -1.08 -16.48
CA GLU A 196 -14.37 -0.33 -17.27
C GLU A 196 -14.08 1.03 -16.64
N ASP A 197 -15.10 1.70 -16.08
CA ASP A 197 -14.92 2.94 -15.32
C ASP A 197 -14.09 2.70 -14.05
N TRP A 198 -14.32 1.58 -13.35
CA TRP A 198 -13.47 1.17 -12.23
C TRP A 198 -12.03 0.87 -12.65
N TYR A 199 -11.85 0.21 -13.79
CA TYR A 199 -10.51 -0.02 -14.35
C TYR A 199 -9.81 1.31 -14.64
N ASN A 200 -10.50 2.27 -15.26
CA ASN A 200 -9.95 3.61 -15.54
C ASN A 200 -9.56 4.34 -14.26
N PHE A 201 -10.42 4.31 -13.23
CA PHE A 201 -10.12 4.90 -11.93
C PHE A 201 -8.89 4.26 -11.27
N VAL A 202 -8.87 2.94 -11.15
CA VAL A 202 -7.80 2.22 -10.44
C VAL A 202 -6.45 2.36 -11.15
N THR A 203 -6.44 2.28 -12.48
CA THR A 203 -5.23 2.53 -13.27
C THR A 203 -4.82 4.00 -13.23
N GLY A 204 -5.77 4.93 -13.16
CA GLY A 204 -5.50 6.35 -12.90
C GLY A 204 -4.76 6.56 -11.57
N VAL A 205 -5.21 5.92 -10.49
CA VAL A 205 -4.53 5.98 -9.18
C VAL A 205 -3.13 5.36 -9.29
N GLY A 206 -3.01 4.16 -9.88
CA GLY A 206 -1.73 3.50 -10.10
C GLY A 206 -0.72 4.35 -10.87
N ASN A 207 -1.16 5.00 -11.94
CA ASN A 207 -0.33 5.88 -12.77
C ASN A 207 0.12 7.16 -12.03
N SER A 208 -0.68 7.62 -11.06
CA SER A 208 -0.37 8.81 -10.27
C SER A 208 0.69 8.59 -9.18
N PHE A 209 0.97 7.33 -8.82
CA PHE A 209 1.80 6.98 -7.67
C PHE A 209 3.18 7.67 -7.69
N LEU A 210 3.91 7.56 -8.80
CA LEU A 210 5.24 8.18 -8.91
C LEU A 210 5.17 9.71 -8.80
N ASN A 211 4.11 10.34 -9.33
CA ASN A 211 3.91 11.79 -9.21
C ASN A 211 3.60 12.19 -7.77
N SER A 212 2.88 11.35 -7.02
CA SER A 212 2.57 11.62 -5.61
C SER A 212 3.79 11.46 -4.69
N TYR A 213 4.70 10.54 -4.99
CA TYR A 213 5.76 10.15 -4.06
C TYR A 213 7.17 10.63 -4.44
N ILE A 214 7.57 10.54 -5.71
CA ILE A 214 8.96 10.86 -6.11
C ILE A 214 9.36 12.32 -5.83
N PRO A 215 8.50 13.34 -6.04
CA PRO A 215 8.84 14.71 -5.67
C PRO A 215 9.18 14.88 -4.19
N ILE A 216 8.48 14.16 -3.31
CA ILE A 216 8.74 14.14 -1.86
C ILE A 216 10.11 13.50 -1.60
N VAL A 217 10.39 12.33 -2.19
CA VAL A 217 11.69 11.65 -2.03
C VAL A 217 12.84 12.56 -2.45
N ILE A 218 12.77 13.15 -3.64
CA ILE A 218 13.83 14.03 -4.17
C ILE A 218 14.09 15.22 -3.24
N LYS A 219 13.03 15.82 -2.70
CA LYS A 219 13.13 16.98 -1.81
C LYS A 219 13.76 16.64 -0.45
N ARG A 220 13.57 15.41 0.04
CA ARG A 220 13.91 15.03 1.42
C ARG A 220 15.12 14.13 1.57
N LYS A 221 15.47 13.33 0.55
CA LYS A 221 16.48 12.26 0.66
C LYS A 221 17.88 12.73 1.09
N ASP A 222 18.25 13.96 0.73
CA ASP A 222 19.58 14.53 1.00
C ASP A 222 19.63 15.42 2.28
N LEU A 223 18.52 15.53 3.01
CA LEU A 223 18.49 16.31 4.26
C LEU A 223 19.32 15.61 5.35
N HIS A 224 20.11 16.38 6.08
CA HIS A 224 20.87 15.85 7.22
C HIS A 224 19.92 15.40 8.34
N TYR A 225 20.27 14.31 9.01
CA TYR A 225 19.54 13.81 10.18
C TYR A 225 20.49 13.36 11.29
N THR A 226 20.01 13.47 12.53
CA THR A 226 20.75 13.05 13.73
C THR A 226 20.46 11.59 14.10
N LYS A 227 21.24 11.05 15.04
CA LYS A 227 20.98 9.70 15.58
C LYS A 227 19.60 9.63 16.27
N GLU A 228 19.20 10.68 16.96
CA GLU A 228 17.91 10.76 17.66
C GLU A 228 16.75 10.69 16.66
N GLN A 229 16.88 11.36 15.51
CA GLN A 229 15.88 11.31 14.44
C GLN A 229 15.79 9.93 13.79
N ARG A 230 16.93 9.23 13.69
CA ARG A 230 16.96 7.83 13.24
C ARG A 230 16.36 6.88 14.27
N ASP A 231 16.64 7.06 15.56
CA ASP A 231 16.01 6.28 16.63
C ASP A 231 14.48 6.49 16.63
N TRP A 232 14.00 7.72 16.41
CA TRP A 232 12.58 8.02 16.27
C TRP A 232 11.95 7.32 15.07
N GLN A 233 12.62 7.34 13.92
CA GLN A 233 12.19 6.60 12.72
C GLN A 233 11.98 5.11 13.05
N GLU A 234 12.91 4.47 13.77
CA GLU A 234 12.81 3.06 14.13
C GLU A 234 11.66 2.79 15.12
N ILE A 235 11.37 3.72 16.05
CA ILE A 235 10.19 3.64 16.92
C ILE A 235 8.89 3.72 16.10
N ARG A 236 8.80 4.66 15.17
CA ARG A 236 7.63 4.80 14.27
C ARG A 236 7.49 3.61 13.33
N ARG A 237 8.59 3.05 12.83
CA ARG A 237 8.57 1.77 12.08
C ARG A 237 8.06 0.61 12.93
N GLY A 238 8.32 0.61 14.24
CA GLY A 238 7.69 -0.32 15.19
C GLY A 238 6.14 -0.23 15.16
N ARG A 239 5.57 0.97 15.03
CA ARG A 239 4.12 1.17 14.85
C ARG A 239 3.59 0.65 13.52
N TYR A 240 4.41 0.72 12.47
CA TYR A 240 4.09 0.11 11.17
C TYR A 240 4.01 -1.42 11.28
N VAL A 241 4.96 -2.03 12.00
CA VAL A 241 4.94 -3.48 12.30
C VAL A 241 3.73 -3.86 13.16
N GLU A 242 3.44 -3.08 14.21
CA GLU A 242 2.23 -3.28 15.05
C GLU A 242 0.97 -3.33 14.18
N PHE A 243 0.82 -2.39 13.24
CA PHE A 243 -0.33 -2.41 12.33
C PHE A 243 -0.38 -3.66 11.45
N ASN A 244 0.71 -3.95 10.74
CA ASN A 244 0.73 -5.05 9.76
C ASN A 244 0.49 -6.43 10.41
N LEU A 245 0.98 -6.64 11.63
CA LEU A 245 0.87 -7.94 12.30
C LEU A 245 -0.39 -8.09 13.18
N VAL A 246 -1.02 -6.99 13.60
CA VAL A 246 -2.18 -7.03 14.50
C VAL A 246 -3.48 -6.69 13.78
N HIS A 247 -3.46 -5.73 12.85
CA HIS A 247 -4.68 -5.15 12.27
C HIS A 247 -4.84 -5.42 10.78
N ASP A 248 -3.75 -5.51 10.01
CA ASP A 248 -3.84 -5.63 8.56
C ASP A 248 -4.48 -6.96 8.14
N LYS A 249 -5.68 -6.86 7.56
CA LYS A 249 -6.45 -8.01 7.10
C LYS A 249 -5.72 -8.76 6.00
N GLY A 250 -5.02 -8.05 5.11
CA GLY A 250 -4.27 -8.63 4.00
C GLY A 250 -3.15 -9.55 4.48
N THR A 251 -2.30 -9.04 5.37
CA THR A 251 -1.18 -9.78 5.97
C THR A 251 -1.68 -10.96 6.81
N LEU A 252 -2.65 -10.74 7.70
CA LEU A 252 -3.23 -11.82 8.51
C LEU A 252 -3.85 -12.93 7.67
N PHE A 253 -4.55 -12.57 6.58
CA PHE A 253 -5.10 -13.55 5.66
C PHE A 253 -3.99 -14.31 4.92
N GLY A 254 -2.99 -13.60 4.38
CA GLY A 254 -1.87 -14.20 3.67
C GLY A 254 -1.02 -15.14 4.53
N LEU A 255 -0.87 -14.84 5.83
CA LEU A 255 -0.14 -15.70 6.79
C LEU A 255 -0.94 -16.92 7.23
N ARG A 256 -2.27 -16.84 7.23
CA ARG A 256 -3.18 -17.95 7.61
C ARG A 256 -3.52 -18.87 6.43
N THR A 257 -3.42 -18.34 5.23
CA THR A 257 -3.52 -19.11 3.98
C THR A 257 -2.12 -19.47 3.52
N ASN A 258 -1.93 -20.49 2.69
CA ASN A 258 -0.60 -20.97 2.27
C ASN A 258 0.10 -20.01 1.29
N GLY A 259 0.08 -18.70 1.59
CA GLY A 259 0.69 -17.64 0.80
C GLY A 259 2.20 -17.64 0.94
N ARG A 260 2.89 -17.00 -0.02
CA ARG A 260 4.35 -16.90 0.00
C ARG A 260 4.80 -15.94 1.10
N ILE A 261 5.21 -16.50 2.24
CA ILE A 261 5.55 -15.77 3.47
C ILE A 261 6.53 -14.62 3.22
N GLU A 262 7.65 -14.85 2.52
CA GLU A 262 8.65 -13.82 2.23
C GLU A 262 8.09 -12.65 1.39
N SER A 263 7.13 -12.92 0.51
CA SER A 263 6.49 -11.86 -0.29
C SER A 263 5.48 -11.05 0.53
N ILE A 264 4.88 -11.65 1.57
CA ILE A 264 3.96 -10.97 2.49
C ILE A 264 4.76 -10.11 3.49
N LEU A 265 5.81 -10.69 4.08
CA LEU A 265 6.63 -10.03 5.10
C LEU A 265 7.65 -9.03 4.52
N MET A 266 7.77 -8.93 3.19
CA MET A 266 8.49 -7.83 2.52
C MET A 266 8.07 -6.46 3.04
N SER A 267 6.80 -6.30 3.41
CA SER A 267 6.24 -5.07 3.99
C SER A 267 6.85 -4.65 5.34
N LEU A 268 7.62 -5.51 6.00
CA LEU A 268 8.23 -5.20 7.29
C LEU A 268 9.56 -4.44 7.10
N PRO A 269 9.77 -3.34 7.85
CA PRO A 269 11.01 -2.56 7.79
C PRO A 269 12.23 -3.34 8.30
N PRO A 270 13.46 -2.94 7.91
CA PRO A 270 14.69 -3.66 8.25
C PRO A 270 15.07 -3.50 9.73
N HIS A 271 14.81 -2.32 10.31
CA HIS A 271 15.11 -2.00 11.70
C HIS A 271 13.93 -1.31 12.38
N VAL A 272 13.64 -1.73 13.61
CA VAL A 272 12.56 -1.23 14.47
C VAL A 272 13.01 -1.20 15.93
N GLN A 273 12.43 -0.28 16.69
CA GLN A 273 12.64 -0.20 18.14
C GLN A 273 11.30 -0.16 18.88
N TRP A 274 11.22 -0.88 19.99
CA TRP A 274 10.17 -0.68 21.01
C TRP A 274 10.83 -0.19 22.29
N ARG A 275 10.54 1.05 22.67
CA ARG A 275 10.96 1.62 23.95
C ARG A 275 9.78 1.64 24.92
N TYR A 276 10.02 1.15 26.13
CA TYR A 276 9.00 1.14 27.18
C TYR A 276 8.59 2.56 27.54
N ASP A 277 7.29 2.83 27.51
CA ASP A 277 6.67 4.12 27.88
C ASP A 277 7.36 5.36 27.29
N HIS A 278 7.77 5.28 26.02
CA HIS A 278 8.42 6.40 25.33
C HIS A 278 7.42 7.48 24.95
N HIS A 279 7.63 8.69 25.45
CA HIS A 279 6.94 9.91 25.06
C HIS A 279 7.93 10.88 24.40
N PRO A 280 7.60 11.47 23.23
CA PRO A 280 8.46 12.49 22.63
C PRO A 280 8.55 13.72 23.53
N THR A 281 9.62 14.49 23.37
CA THR A 281 9.79 15.77 24.08
C THR A 281 8.64 16.71 23.74
N LYS A 282 8.14 17.45 24.72
CA LYS A 282 7.10 18.45 24.50
C LYS A 282 7.54 19.51 23.47
N ASP A 283 6.62 19.92 22.62
CA ASP A 283 6.76 20.92 21.56
C ASP A 283 7.77 20.52 20.45
N SER A 284 8.17 19.24 20.41
CA SER A 284 9.06 18.68 19.40
C SER A 284 8.35 18.34 18.08
N GLU A 285 9.12 18.14 17.02
CA GLU A 285 8.57 17.70 15.72
C GLU A 285 7.97 16.28 15.80
N GLU A 286 8.52 15.43 16.66
CA GLU A 286 8.01 14.10 16.96
C GLU A 286 6.62 14.17 17.61
N GLU A 287 6.42 15.08 18.58
CA GLU A 287 5.12 15.29 19.22
C GLU A 287 4.10 15.88 18.22
N LYS A 288 4.51 16.84 17.38
CA LYS A 288 3.64 17.41 16.34
C LYS A 288 3.09 16.34 15.40
N LEU A 289 3.93 15.39 14.97
CA LEU A 289 3.46 14.27 14.17
C LEU A 289 2.40 13.46 14.92
N LEU A 290 2.65 13.10 16.20
CA LEU A 290 1.68 12.31 16.97
C LEU A 290 0.32 13.00 17.11
N GLN A 291 0.29 14.32 17.29
CA GLN A 291 -0.97 15.07 17.38
C GLN A 291 -1.81 14.93 16.11
N VAL A 292 -1.16 14.99 14.94
CA VAL A 292 -1.80 14.78 13.63
C VAL A 292 -2.24 13.33 13.45
N LEU A 293 -1.44 12.35 13.89
CA LEU A 293 -1.82 10.93 13.77
C LEU A 293 -2.98 10.58 14.70
N GLN A 294 -3.09 11.20 15.88
CA GLN A 294 -4.23 11.02 16.78
C GLN A 294 -5.50 11.72 16.28
N ASN A 295 -5.35 12.74 15.43
CA ASN A 295 -6.45 13.54 14.90
C ASN A 295 -6.27 13.71 13.38
N PRO A 296 -6.68 12.74 12.55
CA PRO A 296 -6.53 12.83 11.09
C PRO A 296 -7.04 14.17 10.54
N GLN A 297 -6.26 14.78 9.65
CA GLN A 297 -6.49 16.12 9.10
C GLN A 297 -6.98 16.05 7.64
N GLU A 298 -7.59 17.13 7.17
CA GLU A 298 -7.89 17.33 5.75
C GLU A 298 -6.71 18.04 5.06
N TRP A 299 -6.21 17.45 3.98
CA TRP A 299 -5.00 17.92 3.30
C TRP A 299 -5.27 18.59 1.94
N ALA A 300 -6.36 18.22 1.25
CA ALA A 300 -6.74 18.73 -0.07
C ALA A 300 -8.25 18.97 -0.20
#